data_AF-A0A4Y2JCH2-F1
#
_entry.id   AF-A0A4Y2JCH2-F1
#
_cell.length_a   1.000
_cell.length_b   1.000
_cell.length_c   1.000
_cell.angle_alpha   90.00
_cell.angle_beta   90.00
_cell.angle_gamma   90.00
#
_symmetry.space_group_name_H-M   'P 1'
#
loop_
_entity.id
_entity.type
_entity.pdbx_description
1 polymer ?
#
loop_
_entity_poly.entity_id
_entity_poly.type
_entity_poly.pdbx_seq_one_letter_code
_entity_poly.pdbx_strand_id
1 'polypeptide(L)'
;MRNEEDLHLRDLLMEEMMEELQEQRDELRQDAKKNIQKIQAENKRTYDRKCRNAPSYQRGDLVVIQRTQFGTGLKLRPRFLGPYRIVKVKPRNRYDLEKVGNHDGPKLTNSSADLMEFYSPG
;
A
#
# COMPACT_ATOMS: atom_id res chain seq x y z
N MET A 1 -32.76 -49.06 25.79
CA MET A 1 -31.41 -48.70 26.27
C MET A 1 -30.52 -48.59 25.04
N ARG A 2 -29.69 -47.54 24.90
CA ARG A 2 -28.73 -47.47 23.78
C ARG A 2 -27.59 -48.45 24.10
N ASN A 3 -27.21 -49.27 23.12
CA ASN A 3 -26.04 -50.14 23.21
C ASN A 3 -24.76 -49.31 23.18
N GLU A 4 -23.73 -49.68 23.94
CA GLU A 4 -22.43 -49.00 23.93
C GLU A 4 -21.73 -49.10 22.56
N GLU A 5 -21.90 -50.22 21.86
CA GLU A 5 -21.37 -50.43 20.51
C GLU A 5 -21.96 -49.46 19.48
N ASP A 6 -23.26 -49.13 19.61
CA ASP A 6 -23.95 -48.16 18.75
C ASP A 6 -23.45 -46.73 18.97
N LEU A 7 -23.01 -46.41 20.19
CA LEU A 7 -22.40 -45.12 20.52
C LEU A 7 -20.98 -45.04 19.94
N HIS A 8 -20.19 -46.10 20.11
CA HIS A 8 -18.83 -46.15 19.57
C HIS A 8 -18.81 -46.10 18.03
N LEU A 9 -19.73 -46.78 17.36
CA LEU A 9 -19.88 -46.72 15.91
C LEU A 9 -20.25 -45.31 15.41
N ARG A 10 -21.10 -44.60 16.16
CA ARG A 10 -21.44 -43.20 15.83
C ARG A 10 -20.25 -42.26 15.98
N ASP A 11 -19.43 -42.47 17.00
CA ASP A 11 -18.25 -41.63 17.24
C ASP A 11 -17.21 -41.83 16.13
N LEU A 12 -16.95 -43.08 15.73
CA LEU A 12 -16.07 -43.41 14.61
C LEU A 12 -16.55 -42.78 13.29
N LEU A 13 -17.85 -42.88 12.99
CA LEU A 13 -18.44 -42.27 11.80
C LEU A 13 -18.35 -40.73 11.83
N MET A 14 -18.50 -40.11 12.99
CA MET A 14 -18.37 -38.65 13.12
C MET A 14 -16.91 -38.21 12.94
N GLU A 15 -15.95 -38.97 13.46
CA GLU A 15 -14.53 -38.70 13.32
C GLU A 15 -14.09 -38.79 11.85
N GLU A 16 -14.48 -39.85 11.14
CA GLU A 16 -14.22 -40.02 9.70
C GLU A 16 -14.84 -38.88 8.88
N MET A 17 -16.11 -38.53 9.15
CA MET A 17 -16.78 -37.43 8.46
C MET A 17 -16.14 -36.07 8.75
N MET A 18 -15.57 -35.89 9.93
CA MET A 18 -14.81 -34.68 10.29
C MET A 18 -13.46 -34.62 9.58
N GLU A 19 -12.76 -35.75 9.46
CA GLU A 19 -11.48 -35.86 8.75
C GLU A 19 -11.66 -35.55 7.26
N GLU A 20 -12.65 -36.16 6.60
CA GLU A 20 -12.97 -35.88 5.18
C GLU A 20 -13.29 -34.39 4.96
N LEU A 21 -14.09 -33.79 5.85
CA LEU A 21 -14.42 -32.37 5.74
C LEU A 21 -13.17 -31.48 5.92
N GLN A 22 -12.26 -31.88 6.81
CA GLN A 22 -11.03 -31.14 7.06
C GLN A 22 -10.09 -31.23 5.85
N GLU A 23 -9.94 -32.41 5.25
CA GLU A 23 -9.15 -32.61 4.02
C GLU A 23 -9.68 -31.75 2.87
N GLN A 24 -10.99 -31.78 2.61
CA GLN A 24 -11.62 -30.94 1.58
C GLN A 24 -11.37 -29.45 1.80
N ARG A 25 -11.41 -28.99 3.05
CA ARG A 25 -11.14 -27.58 3.39
C ARG A 25 -9.68 -27.23 3.17
N ASP A 26 -8.76 -28.15 3.48
CA ASP A 26 -7.34 -27.91 3.31
C ASP A 26 -6.94 -27.93 1.84
N GLU A 27 -7.51 -28.81 1.01
CA GLU A 27 -7.40 -28.76 -0.44
C GLU A 27 -7.88 -27.42 -0.99
N LEU A 28 -9.08 -26.98 -0.60
CA LEU A 28 -9.64 -25.70 -1.04
C LEU A 28 -8.74 -24.51 -0.64
N ARG A 29 -8.19 -24.53 0.57
CA ARG A 29 -7.24 -23.51 1.04
C ARG A 29 -5.95 -23.53 0.24
N GLN A 30 -5.42 -24.71 -0.08
CA GLN A 30 -4.22 -24.85 -0.88
C GLN A 30 -4.43 -24.30 -2.29
N ASP A 31 -5.56 -24.60 -2.92
CA ASP A 31 -5.86 -24.10 -4.26
C ASP A 31 -6.12 -22.60 -4.28
N ALA A 32 -6.86 -22.08 -3.29
CA ALA A 32 -7.01 -20.64 -3.11
C ALA A 32 -5.64 -19.95 -2.93
N LYS A 33 -4.74 -20.53 -2.14
CA LYS A 33 -3.38 -20.02 -1.95
C LYS A 33 -2.59 -19.98 -3.25
N LYS A 34 -2.61 -21.06 -4.04
CA LYS A 34 -1.94 -21.12 -5.36
C LYS A 34 -2.47 -20.03 -6.30
N ASN A 35 -3.80 -19.87 -6.35
CA ASN A 35 -4.44 -18.87 -7.20
C ASN A 35 -4.08 -17.43 -6.78
N ILE A 36 -4.11 -17.13 -5.48
CA ILE A 36 -3.70 -15.83 -4.95
C ILE A 36 -2.23 -15.57 -5.29
N GLN A 37 -1.34 -16.54 -5.10
CA GLN A 37 0.08 -16.40 -5.43
C GLN A 37 0.30 -16.10 -6.93
N LYS A 38 -0.44 -16.79 -7.81
CA LYS A 38 -0.38 -16.55 -9.25
C LYS A 38 -0.79 -15.11 -9.61
N ILE A 39 -1.92 -14.64 -9.07
CA ILE A 39 -2.41 -13.28 -9.29
C ILE A 39 -1.43 -12.25 -8.72
N GLN A 40 -0.89 -12.48 -7.52
CA GLN A 40 0.10 -11.58 -6.91
C GLN A 40 1.37 -11.48 -7.76
N ALA A 41 1.85 -12.60 -8.31
CA ALA A 41 3.02 -12.61 -9.19
C ALA A 41 2.75 -11.84 -10.49
N GLU A 42 1.57 -11.98 -11.08
CA GLU A 42 1.17 -11.25 -12.28
C GLU A 42 1.00 -9.74 -12.02
N ASN A 43 0.35 -9.38 -10.91
CA ASN A 43 0.21 -8.00 -10.47
C ASN A 43 1.58 -7.35 -10.25
N LYS A 44 2.51 -8.07 -9.60
CA LYS A 44 3.89 -7.61 -9.42
C LYS A 44 4.58 -7.39 -10.76
N ARG A 45 4.55 -8.36 -11.68
CA ARG A 45 5.13 -8.21 -13.03
C ARG A 45 4.56 -7.01 -13.78
N THR A 46 3.25 -6.82 -13.71
CA THR A 46 2.56 -5.70 -14.38
C THR A 46 2.96 -4.36 -13.77
N TYR A 47 3.06 -4.30 -12.44
CA TYR A 47 3.53 -3.12 -11.72
C TYR A 47 4.99 -2.82 -12.06
N ASP A 48 5.90 -3.80 -11.90
CA ASP A 48 7.33 -3.65 -12.16
C ASP A 48 7.60 -3.19 -13.60
N ARG A 49 6.82 -3.67 -14.58
CA ARG A 49 6.90 -3.21 -15.98
C ARG A 49 6.52 -1.73 -16.16
N LYS A 50 5.58 -1.21 -15.37
CA LYS A 50 5.08 0.17 -15.46
C LYS A 50 5.76 1.13 -14.47
N CYS A 51 6.40 0.59 -13.44
CA CYS A 51 7.04 1.36 -12.38
C CYS A 51 8.21 2.13 -12.96
N ARG A 52 8.16 3.46 -12.87
CA ARG A 52 9.30 4.34 -13.17
C ARG A 52 10.04 4.62 -11.88
N ASN A 53 11.36 4.71 -11.97
CA ASN A 53 12.16 5.16 -10.83
C ASN A 53 11.71 6.56 -10.42
N ALA A 54 11.40 6.73 -9.14
CA ALA A 54 11.03 8.03 -8.63
C ALA A 54 12.22 9.00 -8.74
N PRO A 55 11.97 10.31 -8.93
CA PRO A 55 13.03 11.30 -8.91
C PRO A 55 13.80 11.25 -7.59
N SER A 56 15.13 11.26 -7.68
CA SER A 56 16.00 11.41 -6.52
C SER A 56 16.25 12.88 -6.26
N TYR A 57 16.08 13.31 -5.02
CA TYR A 57 16.37 14.67 -4.60
C TYR A 57 17.45 14.68 -3.52
N GLN A 58 18.18 15.78 -3.44
CA GLN A 58 19.25 16.00 -2.47
C GLN A 58 18.84 17.01 -1.40
N ARG A 59 19.55 16.98 -0.28
CA ARG A 59 19.35 17.96 0.79
C ARG A 59 19.70 19.35 0.26
N GLY A 60 18.80 20.31 0.45
CA GLY A 60 18.95 21.68 -0.04
C GLY A 60 18.21 21.97 -1.35
N ASP A 61 17.78 20.94 -2.10
CA ASP A 61 17.02 21.13 -3.33
C ASP A 61 15.70 21.84 -3.06
N LEU A 62 15.30 22.69 -4.01
CA LEU A 62 14.00 23.36 -4.00
C LEU A 62 13.01 22.54 -4.85
N VAL A 63 11.89 22.21 -4.23
CA VAL A 63 10.83 21.39 -4.84
C VAL A 63 9.47 22.01 -4.58
N VAL A 64 8.52 21.71 -5.44
CA VAL A 64 7.10 21.97 -5.20
C VAL A 64 6.41 20.69 -4.75
N ILE A 65 5.39 20.80 -3.89
CA ILE A 65 4.63 19.64 -3.41
C ILE A 65 3.22 19.68 -3.97
N GLN A 66 2.73 18.56 -4.51
CA GLN A 66 1.36 18.45 -4.96
C GLN A 66 0.37 18.53 -3.79
N ARG A 67 -0.68 19.34 -3.93
CA ARG A 67 -1.78 19.39 -2.97
C ARG A 67 -2.57 18.07 -3.01
N THR A 68 -2.63 17.39 -1.87
CA THR A 68 -3.37 16.11 -1.70
C THR A 68 -4.72 16.27 -1.01
N GLN A 69 -4.98 17.43 -0.40
CA GLN A 69 -6.25 17.71 0.28
C GLN A 69 -7.34 18.03 -0.75
N PHE A 70 -8.45 17.30 -0.69
CA PHE A 70 -9.65 17.55 -1.49
C PHE A 70 -10.67 18.34 -0.66
N GLY A 71 -11.32 19.33 -1.26
CA GLY A 71 -12.23 20.24 -0.55
C GLY A 71 -12.95 21.22 -1.48
N THR A 72 -13.98 21.89 -0.94
CA THR A 72 -14.74 22.91 -1.66
C THR A 72 -13.89 24.16 -1.90
N GLY A 73 -14.06 24.83 -3.04
CA GLY A 73 -13.32 26.05 -3.39
C GLY A 73 -11.87 25.85 -3.89
N LEU A 74 -11.43 24.61 -4.13
CA LEU A 74 -10.07 24.32 -4.61
C LEU A 74 -9.89 24.32 -6.14
N LYS A 75 -10.98 24.46 -6.91
CA LYS A 75 -10.94 24.38 -8.39
C LYS A 75 -10.04 25.42 -9.04
N LEU A 76 -9.90 26.60 -8.41
CA LEU A 76 -9.05 27.71 -8.90
C LEU A 76 -7.70 27.79 -8.17
N ARG A 77 -7.44 26.92 -7.18
CA ARG A 77 -6.18 26.94 -6.44
C ARG A 77 -5.09 26.20 -7.22
N PRO A 78 -3.82 26.64 -7.15
CA PRO A 78 -2.72 25.93 -7.77
C PRO A 78 -2.64 24.48 -7.27
N ARG A 79 -2.38 23.56 -8.21
CA ARG A 79 -2.20 22.12 -7.91
C ARG A 79 -0.98 21.88 -7.02
N PHE A 80 0.06 22.71 -7.15
CA PHE A 80 1.30 22.60 -6.39
C PHE A 80 1.41 23.72 -5.37
N LEU A 81 2.00 23.39 -4.22
CA LEU A 81 2.28 24.28 -3.12
C LEU A 81 3.76 24.58 -3.09
N GLY A 82 4.10 25.87 -3.21
CA GLY A 82 5.33 26.47 -2.73
C GLY A 82 6.65 26.01 -3.34
N PRO A 83 7.72 26.80 -3.23
CA PRO A 83 9.04 26.24 -3.06
C PRO A 83 9.22 25.74 -1.63
N TYR A 84 9.51 24.45 -1.49
CA TYR A 84 9.98 23.81 -0.28
C TYR A 84 11.44 23.41 -0.46
N ARG A 85 12.22 23.51 0.61
CA ARG A 85 13.60 23.02 0.67
C ARG A 85 13.62 21.65 1.33
N ILE A 86 14.38 20.73 0.77
CA ILE A 86 14.60 19.41 1.39
C ILE A 86 15.56 19.56 2.58
N VAL A 87 15.06 19.23 3.77
CA VAL A 87 15.83 19.24 5.01
C VAL A 87 16.48 17.88 5.26
N LYS A 88 15.75 16.79 4.97
CA LYS A 88 16.21 15.42 5.24
C LYS A 88 15.70 14.45 4.19
N VAL A 89 16.62 13.64 3.67
CA VAL A 89 16.32 12.48 2.82
C VAL A 89 16.04 11.27 3.71
N LYS A 90 14.88 10.61 3.51
CA LYS A 90 14.48 9.39 4.22
C LYS A 90 14.48 8.19 3.26
N PRO A 91 14.55 6.96 3.80
CA PRO A 91 14.39 5.75 2.99
C PRO A 91 13.04 5.71 2.25
N ARG A 92 12.98 4.93 1.17
CA ARG A 92 11.77 4.71 0.35
C ARG A 92 11.22 5.99 -0.29
N ASN A 93 12.09 6.84 -0.83
CA ASN A 93 11.75 8.04 -1.60
C ASN A 93 10.88 9.04 -0.82
N ARG A 94 11.13 9.18 0.49
CA ARG A 94 10.43 10.15 1.36
C ARG A 94 11.38 11.27 1.76
N TYR A 95 10.85 12.47 1.91
CA TYR A 95 11.66 13.63 2.27
C TYR A 95 10.94 14.49 3.30
N ASP A 96 11.71 15.03 4.25
CA ASP A 96 11.24 16.10 5.13
C ASP A 96 11.61 17.44 4.49
N LEU A 97 10.63 18.35 4.52
CA LEU A 97 10.61 19.57 3.74
C LEU A 97 10.33 20.75 4.65
N GLU A 98 11.00 21.85 4.37
CA GLU A 98 10.79 23.13 5.02
C GLU A 98 10.34 24.16 4.00
N LYS A 99 9.30 24.89 4.37
CA LYS A 99 8.68 25.91 3.55
C LYS A 99 9.63 27.09 3.32
N VAL A 100 9.77 27.53 2.07
CA VAL A 100 10.57 28.71 1.73
C VAL A 100 9.65 29.87 1.36
N GLY A 101 9.66 30.92 2.18
CA GLY A 101 8.87 32.13 1.96
C GLY A 101 7.40 32.05 2.39
N ASN A 102 6.61 33.04 1.98
CA ASN A 102 5.21 33.19 2.35
C ASN A 102 4.27 32.74 1.22
N HIS A 103 4.00 31.44 1.15
CA HIS A 103 2.96 30.87 0.29
C HIS A 103 1.98 30.01 1.11
N ASP A 104 1.03 29.34 0.48
CA ASP A 104 0.09 28.46 1.19
C ASP A 104 0.76 27.13 1.59
N GLY A 105 0.36 26.55 2.72
CA GLY A 105 0.83 25.26 3.22
C GLY A 105 1.69 25.31 4.49
N PRO A 106 1.97 24.13 5.08
CA PRO A 106 2.59 24.00 6.40
C PRO A 106 4.08 24.38 6.37
N LYS A 107 4.63 24.82 7.51
CA LYS A 107 6.05 25.19 7.61
C LYS A 107 7.00 23.99 7.46
N LEU A 108 6.63 22.86 8.07
CA LEU A 108 7.38 21.61 8.02
C LEU A 108 6.44 20.51 7.53
N THR A 109 6.86 19.75 6.53
CA THR A 109 6.06 18.68 5.93
C THR A 109 6.91 17.46 5.60
N ASN A 110 6.25 16.32 5.40
CA ASN A 110 6.83 15.13 4.80
C ASN A 110 6.06 14.83 3.52
N SER A 111 6.76 14.49 2.45
CA SER A 111 6.12 14.04 1.23
C SER A 111 6.95 12.97 0.52
N SER A 112 6.30 12.24 -0.39
CA SER A 112 6.94 11.24 -1.26
C SER A 112 7.42 11.89 -2.55
N ALA A 113 8.47 11.35 -3.16
CA ALA A 113 9.02 11.83 -4.43
C ALA A 113 7.97 11.95 -5.54
N ASP A 114 6.99 11.03 -5.59
CA ASP A 114 5.96 10.98 -6.62
C ASP A 114 4.99 12.18 -6.58
N LEU A 115 4.96 12.91 -5.47
CA LEU A 115 4.14 14.10 -5.25
C LEU A 115 5.01 15.38 -5.26
N MET A 116 6.24 15.30 -5.73
CA MET A 116 7.18 16.41 -5.82
C MET A 116 7.61 16.64 -7.25
N GLU A 117 7.89 17.90 -7.56
CA GLU A 117 8.58 18.30 -8.78
C GLU A 117 9.67 19.32 -8.44
N PHE A 118 10.74 19.41 -9.25
CA PHE A 118 11.75 20.46 -9.06
C PHE A 118 11.12 21.84 -9.19
N TYR A 119 11.51 22.75 -8.30
CA TYR A 119 11.06 24.13 -8.38
C TYR A 119 11.85 24.87 -9.47
N SER A 120 11.15 25.31 -10.51
CA SER A 120 11.67 26.23 -11.51
C SER A 120 11.10 27.63 -11.24
N PRO A 121 11.94 28.66 -11.00
CA PRO A 121 11.46 30.03 -11.02
C PRO A 121 11.05 30.37 -12.46
N GLY A 122 9.75 30.56 -12.68
CA GLY A 122 9.20 31.07 -13.93
C GLY A 122 9.39 32.58 -14.06
#